data_AF-A0A7W8APU0-F1
#
_entry.id   AF-A0A7W8APU0-F1
#
_cell.length_a   1.000
_cell.length_b   1.000
_cell.length_c   1.000
_cell.angle_alpha   90.00
_cell.angle_beta   90.00
_cell.angle_gamma   90.00
#
_symmetry.space_group_name_H-M   'P 1'
#
loop_
_entity.id
_entity.type
_entity.pdbx_description
1 polymer ?
#
loop_
_entity_poly.entity_id
_entity_poly.type
_entity_poly.pdbx_seq_one_letter_code
_entity_poly.pdbx_strand_id
1 'polypeptide(L)'
;MTGDTQTIPQPASTTPTEAAAPPTVPAARSAPLARSSAARELGLKRGEFELAVMLGRVRTVADPAGARRRVSRAEIERVRETPGFPESLREGVKAVGTAEGAALLDITQARFTRLARTGVLTPVKFYLNRYRAVVWLYLAEELREFAACEANAPLFTGRAPDTMRAQLASGADLRARNWRRRQMGFLLRQSEDPWERVAVTASFLDPMSLAQLVRDPYERAYLHRLRPQPLTQAAPESPTTHIVERITTADDPDEICWLRANLSLGLAEARRHRPAPRPGRPPVTATPRPHRVPEQPPAPVTGDGAGETDRKEEPRGLLKWLRRRRGRPED
;
A
#
# COMPACT_ATOMS: atom_id res chain seq x y z
N MET A 1 -0.75 93.41 -1.30
CA MET A 1 0.31 92.97 -2.24
C MET A 1 1.21 92.00 -1.50
N THR A 2 1.34 90.78 -2.03
CA THR A 2 2.53 89.88 -2.00
C THR A 2 3.36 89.90 -0.70
N GLY A 3 3.39 88.87 0.13
CA GLY A 3 3.69 87.47 -0.20
C GLY A 3 5.20 87.24 -0.03
N ASP A 4 5.60 86.51 1.02
CA ASP A 4 6.70 85.53 0.97
C ASP A 4 6.84 84.77 2.31
N THR A 5 6.32 83.54 2.28
CA THR A 5 6.85 82.24 2.75
C THR A 5 8.38 82.24 3.01
N GLN A 6 9.03 81.52 3.92
CA GLN A 6 8.75 80.26 4.62
C GLN A 6 9.89 80.01 5.63
N THR A 7 9.63 79.34 6.76
CA THR A 7 10.36 78.15 7.24
C THR A 7 9.78 77.77 8.61
N ILE A 8 9.03 76.67 8.63
CA ILE A 8 8.37 76.09 9.80
C ILE A 8 9.32 75.05 10.42
N PRO A 9 9.38 74.94 11.77
CA PRO A 9 10.31 74.08 12.48
C PRO A 9 9.77 72.66 12.68
N GLN A 10 10.68 71.70 12.85
CA GLN A 10 10.35 70.38 13.39
C GLN A 10 10.15 70.42 14.92
N PRO A 11 9.25 69.59 15.44
CA PRO A 11 9.40 69.05 16.79
C PRO A 11 9.51 67.52 16.81
N ALA A 12 10.15 67.08 17.89
CA ALA A 12 10.58 65.72 18.18
C ALA A 12 9.46 64.77 18.65
N SER A 13 9.67 63.50 18.30
CA SER A 13 9.49 62.27 19.08
C SER A 13 8.28 62.13 20.00
N THR A 14 7.34 61.30 19.55
CA THR A 14 6.46 60.50 20.41
C THR A 14 6.54 59.05 19.98
N THR A 15 6.88 58.17 20.91
CA THR A 15 6.81 56.70 20.78
C THR A 15 5.36 56.23 20.64
N PRO A 16 5.13 55.11 19.94
CA PRO A 16 4.06 54.20 20.33
C PRO A 16 4.55 52.76 20.51
N THR A 17 4.28 52.26 21.72
CA THR A 17 3.62 50.99 22.02
C THR A 17 4.05 49.74 21.24
N GLU A 18 4.88 48.96 21.92
CA GLU A 18 5.20 47.56 21.68
C GLU A 18 3.92 46.70 21.72
N ALA A 19 3.46 46.29 20.53
CA ALA A 19 2.46 45.24 20.36
C ALA A 19 3.16 43.88 20.40
N ALA A 20 2.91 43.12 21.46
CA ALA A 20 3.41 41.77 21.67
C ALA A 20 3.06 40.85 20.49
N ALA A 21 4.11 40.35 19.81
CA ALA A 21 3.98 39.29 18.83
C ALA A 21 3.55 37.97 19.51
N PRO A 22 2.68 37.16 18.88
CA PRO A 22 2.34 35.85 19.41
C PRO A 22 3.57 34.92 19.38
N PRO A 23 3.67 33.94 20.29
CA PRO A 23 4.82 33.06 20.37
C PRO A 23 4.96 32.24 19.09
N THR A 24 6.01 32.53 18.31
CA THR A 24 6.47 31.69 17.21
C THR A 24 6.92 30.35 17.78
N VAL A 25 6.04 29.36 17.75
CA VAL A 25 6.40 27.97 18.02
C VAL A 25 7.44 27.57 16.96
N PRO A 26 8.64 27.10 17.33
CA PRO A 26 9.70 26.87 16.36
C PRO A 26 9.32 25.74 15.41
N ALA A 27 9.24 26.07 14.12
CA ALA A 27 8.95 25.16 12.98
C ALA A 27 9.85 23.91 12.91
N ALA A 28 10.96 23.88 13.68
CA ALA A 28 11.85 22.75 13.80
C ALA A 28 11.21 21.50 14.45
N ARG A 29 10.10 21.64 15.20
CA ARG A 29 9.40 20.49 15.81
C ARG A 29 8.46 19.75 14.84
N SER A 30 8.25 20.23 13.61
CA SER A 30 7.25 19.65 12.70
C SER A 30 7.82 18.78 11.58
N ALA A 31 9.15 18.68 11.47
CA ALA A 31 9.78 17.91 10.39
C ALA A 31 9.48 16.39 10.50
N PRO A 32 9.15 15.72 9.39
CA PRO A 32 8.86 14.29 9.39
C PRO A 32 10.12 13.47 9.72
N LEU A 33 9.95 12.45 10.56
CA LEU A 33 11.03 11.62 11.06
C LEU A 33 11.39 10.49 10.10
N ALA A 34 12.68 10.14 10.08
CA ALA A 34 13.13 8.92 9.45
C ALA A 34 12.51 7.69 10.15
N ARG A 35 12.31 6.61 9.39
CA ARG A 35 11.69 5.37 9.88
C ARG A 35 12.36 4.79 11.13
N SER A 36 13.69 4.84 11.20
CA SER A 36 14.44 4.36 12.38
C SER A 36 14.14 5.17 13.64
N SER A 37 14.07 6.50 13.52
CA SER A 37 13.73 7.38 14.63
C SER A 37 12.27 7.19 15.07
N ALA A 38 11.34 7.08 14.12
CA ALA A 38 9.93 6.80 14.42
C ALA A 38 9.74 5.43 15.10
N ALA A 39 10.45 4.38 14.65
CA ALA A 39 10.40 3.08 15.30
C ALA A 39 10.84 3.14 16.77
N ARG A 40 11.92 3.89 17.06
CA ARG A 40 12.40 4.11 18.43
C ARG A 40 11.38 4.89 19.27
N GLU A 41 10.78 5.94 18.70
CA GLU A 41 9.76 6.74 19.40
C GLU A 41 8.46 5.96 19.67
N LEU A 42 8.12 4.99 18.83
CA LEU A 42 6.98 4.08 19.01
C LEU A 42 7.33 2.83 19.84
N GLY A 43 8.57 2.67 20.28
CA GLY A 43 9.02 1.50 21.04
C GLY A 43 8.92 0.18 20.26
N LEU A 44 9.04 0.23 18.93
CA LEU A 44 8.96 -0.94 18.05
C LEU A 44 10.35 -1.36 17.55
N LYS A 45 10.56 -2.67 17.39
CA LYS A 45 11.71 -3.18 16.64
C LYS A 45 11.57 -2.83 15.16
N ARG A 46 12.69 -2.77 14.42
CA ARG A 46 12.67 -2.46 12.97
C ARG A 46 11.67 -3.33 12.20
N GLY A 47 11.66 -4.65 12.45
CA GLY A 47 10.75 -5.56 11.75
C GLY A 47 9.28 -5.46 12.18
N GLU A 48 8.99 -4.96 13.38
CA GLU A 48 7.63 -4.68 13.86
C GLU A 48 7.12 -3.37 13.27
N PHE A 49 8.00 -2.36 13.19
CA PHE A 49 7.67 -1.06 12.58
C PHE A 49 7.38 -1.20 11.07
N GLU A 50 8.22 -1.90 10.31
CA GLU A 50 7.95 -2.14 8.88
C GLU A 50 6.61 -2.87 8.69
N LEU A 51 6.28 -3.81 9.58
CA LEU A 51 5.00 -4.49 9.56
C LEU A 51 3.83 -3.58 9.94
N ALA A 52 4.01 -2.66 10.90
CA ALA A 52 3.03 -1.63 11.25
C ALA A 52 2.71 -0.72 10.07
N VAL A 53 3.74 -0.33 9.31
CA VAL A 53 3.60 0.48 8.09
C VAL A 53 2.88 -0.31 7.00
N MET A 54 3.29 -1.55 6.75
CA MET A 54 2.64 -2.42 5.76
C MET A 54 1.15 -2.60 6.07
N LEU A 55 0.81 -2.92 7.32
CA LEU A 55 -0.57 -3.11 7.76
C LEU A 55 -1.38 -1.80 7.82
N GLY A 56 -0.74 -0.64 7.57
CA GLY A 56 -1.40 0.66 7.57
C GLY A 56 -1.70 1.22 8.97
N ARG A 57 -1.16 0.60 10.02
CA ARG A 57 -1.29 1.09 11.41
C ARG A 57 -0.45 2.33 11.67
N VAL A 58 0.65 2.46 10.94
CA VAL A 58 1.50 3.67 10.89
C VAL A 58 1.53 4.19 9.47
N ARG A 59 1.05 5.42 9.27
CA ARG A 59 1.06 6.08 7.96
C ARG A 59 2.44 6.67 7.67
N THR A 60 2.84 6.60 6.40
CA THR A 60 4.08 7.23 5.92
C THR A 60 3.76 8.22 4.82
N VAL A 61 4.57 9.27 4.73
CA VAL A 61 4.53 10.31 3.70
C VAL A 61 5.75 10.19 2.81
N ALA A 62 5.59 10.47 1.51
CA ALA A 62 6.72 10.61 0.61
C ALA A 62 7.65 11.74 1.12
N ASP A 63 8.97 11.52 1.04
CA ASP A 63 9.93 12.57 1.39
C ASP A 63 10.08 13.51 0.18
N PRO A 64 9.77 14.81 0.32
CA PRO A 64 9.92 15.75 -0.79
C PRO A 64 11.38 15.87 -1.28
N ALA A 65 12.36 15.51 -0.45
CA ALA A 65 13.79 15.57 -0.79
C ALA A 65 14.39 14.20 -1.20
N GLY A 66 13.61 13.11 -1.27
CA GLY A 66 14.17 11.81 -1.65
C GLY A 66 13.19 10.63 -1.73
N ALA A 67 13.68 9.47 -2.18
CA ALA A 67 12.84 8.28 -2.39
C ALA A 67 12.41 7.55 -1.09
N ARG A 68 12.84 8.00 0.10
CA ARG A 68 12.63 7.29 1.37
C ARG A 68 11.42 7.85 2.10
N ARG A 69 10.38 7.06 2.31
CA ARG A 69 9.18 7.51 3.03
C ARG A 69 9.46 7.75 4.51
N ARG A 70 8.86 8.80 5.07
CA ARG A 70 9.02 9.27 6.46
C ARG A 70 7.70 9.20 7.24
N VAL A 71 7.76 9.36 8.55
CA VAL A 71 6.57 9.42 9.43
C VAL A 71 6.42 10.84 9.93
N SER A 72 5.23 11.43 9.80
CA SER A 72 4.97 12.76 10.35
C SER A 72 4.93 12.71 11.88
N ARG A 73 5.27 13.81 12.55
CA ARG A 73 5.17 13.87 14.02
C ARG A 73 3.72 13.69 14.51
N ALA A 74 2.77 14.29 13.80
CA ALA A 74 1.35 14.13 14.08
C ALA A 74 0.89 12.67 14.02
N GLU A 75 1.48 11.87 13.13
CA GLU A 75 1.17 10.43 13.06
C GLU A 75 1.73 9.67 14.27
N ILE A 76 2.92 10.04 14.77
CA ILE A 76 3.49 9.44 15.98
C ILE A 76 2.60 9.74 17.18
N GLU A 77 2.14 10.99 17.32
CA GLU A 77 1.25 11.37 18.41
C GLU A 77 -0.09 10.63 18.33
N ARG A 78 -0.72 10.59 17.16
CA ARG A 78 -1.96 9.81 16.93
C ARG A 78 -1.81 8.34 17.36
N VAL A 79 -0.67 7.72 17.04
CA VAL A 79 -0.42 6.31 17.41
C VAL A 79 -0.21 6.17 18.91
N ARG A 80 0.42 7.14 19.57
CA ARG A 80 0.61 7.16 21.03
C ARG A 80 -0.68 7.40 21.81
N GLU A 81 -1.57 8.21 21.26
CA GLU A 81 -2.91 8.47 21.82
C GLU A 81 -3.85 7.25 21.68
N THR A 82 -3.45 6.22 20.93
CA THR A 82 -4.28 5.01 20.79
C THR A 82 -4.36 4.26 22.12
N PRO A 83 -5.56 3.88 22.59
CA PRO A 83 -5.71 3.15 23.85
C PRO A 83 -4.85 1.88 23.91
N GLY A 84 -4.23 1.65 25.07
CA GLY A 84 -3.37 0.49 25.29
C GLY A 84 -2.01 0.58 24.58
N PHE A 85 -1.58 1.76 24.13
CA PHE A 85 -0.23 1.95 23.62
C PHE A 85 0.83 1.77 24.73
N PRO A 86 1.98 1.11 24.46
CA PRO A 86 2.40 0.52 23.18
C PRO A 86 1.97 -0.94 22.95
N GLU A 87 1.38 -1.62 23.95
CA GLU A 87 1.08 -3.06 23.92
C GLU A 87 0.08 -3.43 22.82
N SER A 88 -0.97 -2.63 22.62
CA SER A 88 -2.00 -2.86 21.59
C SER A 88 -1.38 -2.81 20.19
N LEU A 89 -0.50 -1.86 19.93
CA LEU A 89 0.24 -1.76 18.67
C LEU A 89 1.15 -2.96 18.47
N ARG A 90 1.88 -3.38 19.51
CA ARG A 90 2.78 -4.54 19.48
C ARG A 90 2.03 -5.84 19.21
N GLU A 91 0.90 -6.07 19.87
CA GLU A 91 0.06 -7.25 19.63
C GLU A 91 -0.52 -7.24 18.22
N GLY A 92 -0.94 -6.08 17.69
CA GLY A 92 -1.41 -5.97 16.32
C GLY A 92 -0.33 -6.33 15.29
N VAL A 93 0.95 -6.02 15.54
CA VAL A 93 2.06 -6.34 14.63
C VAL A 93 2.80 -7.62 15.00
N LYS A 94 2.29 -8.40 15.96
CA LYS A 94 2.94 -9.63 16.41
C LYS A 94 2.87 -10.68 15.30
N ALA A 95 4.03 -11.10 14.84
CA ALA A 95 4.16 -12.11 13.80
C ALA A 95 4.75 -13.39 14.39
N VAL A 96 4.04 -14.50 14.24
CA VAL A 96 4.33 -15.79 14.89
C VAL A 96 4.68 -16.86 13.86
N GLY A 97 5.54 -17.80 14.25
CA GLY A 97 5.89 -18.96 13.43
C GLY A 97 4.85 -20.09 13.50
N THR A 98 5.12 -21.21 12.83
CA THR A 98 4.23 -22.38 12.79
C THR A 98 3.89 -22.93 14.18
N ALA A 99 4.87 -23.02 15.08
CA ALA A 99 4.65 -23.61 16.41
C ALA A 99 3.71 -22.74 17.25
N GLU A 100 4.04 -21.46 17.40
CA GLU A 100 3.20 -20.49 18.12
C GLU A 100 1.84 -20.30 17.45
N GLY A 101 1.79 -20.23 16.11
CA GLY A 101 0.54 -20.11 15.37
C GLY A 101 -0.38 -21.33 15.53
N ALA A 102 0.18 -22.54 15.60
CA ALA A 102 -0.57 -23.75 15.88
C ALA A 102 -1.14 -23.77 17.30
N ALA A 103 -0.35 -23.29 18.28
CA ALA A 103 -0.81 -23.15 19.67
C ALA A 103 -1.95 -22.12 19.80
N LEU A 104 -1.89 -20.99 19.08
CA LEU A 104 -2.96 -19.99 19.08
C LEU A 104 -4.29 -20.51 18.53
N LEU A 105 -4.25 -21.51 17.64
CA LEU A 105 -5.41 -22.13 17.03
C LEU A 105 -5.83 -23.43 17.72
N ASP A 106 -5.12 -23.86 18.76
CA ASP A 106 -5.29 -25.15 19.43
C ASP A 106 -5.27 -26.36 18.47
N ILE A 107 -4.30 -26.39 17.56
CA ILE A 107 -4.12 -27.48 16.58
C ILE A 107 -2.68 -27.97 16.54
N THR A 108 -2.47 -29.12 15.89
CA THR A 108 -1.12 -29.63 15.63
C THR A 108 -0.40 -28.77 14.57
N GLN A 109 0.94 -28.69 14.67
CA GLN A 109 1.78 -28.00 13.67
C GLN A 109 1.59 -28.57 12.25
N ALA A 110 1.33 -29.88 12.13
CA ALA A 110 1.05 -30.53 10.86
C ALA A 110 -0.30 -30.07 10.25
N ARG A 111 -1.34 -29.88 11.07
CA ARG A 111 -2.61 -29.30 10.61
C ARG A 111 -2.44 -27.84 10.23
N PHE A 112 -1.75 -27.05 11.05
CA PHE A 112 -1.42 -25.66 10.72
C PHE A 112 -0.70 -25.52 9.38
N THR A 113 0.34 -26.34 9.16
CA THR A 113 1.11 -26.31 7.91
C THR A 113 0.24 -26.65 6.70
N ARG A 114 -0.69 -27.61 6.83
CA ARG A 114 -1.65 -27.93 5.76
C ARG A 114 -2.57 -26.75 5.43
N LEU A 115 -3.14 -26.10 6.44
CA LEU A 115 -3.98 -24.90 6.24
C LEU A 115 -3.20 -23.76 5.58
N ALA A 116 -1.95 -23.54 5.99
CA ALA A 116 -1.11 -22.52 5.38
C ALA A 116 -0.76 -22.83 3.93
N ARG A 117 -0.38 -24.09 3.62
CA ARG A 117 -0.06 -24.52 2.25
C ARG A 117 -1.24 -24.42 1.30
N THR A 118 -2.46 -24.59 1.79
CA THR A 118 -3.68 -24.43 0.96
C THR A 118 -4.16 -23.00 0.88
N GLY A 119 -3.41 -22.05 1.48
CA GLY A 119 -3.68 -20.63 1.37
C GLY A 119 -4.79 -20.11 2.27
N VAL A 120 -5.35 -20.95 3.15
CA VAL A 120 -6.33 -20.55 4.16
C VAL A 120 -5.71 -19.54 5.12
N LEU A 121 -4.47 -19.80 5.54
CA LEU A 121 -3.67 -18.88 6.34
C LEU A 121 -2.66 -18.19 5.43
N THR A 122 -2.67 -16.86 5.40
CA THR A 122 -1.76 -16.08 4.56
C THR A 122 -0.60 -15.56 5.41
N PRO A 123 0.66 -15.93 5.10
CA PRO A 123 1.80 -15.40 5.83
C PRO A 123 1.98 -13.90 5.54
N VAL A 124 2.50 -13.17 6.53
CA VAL A 124 2.71 -11.72 6.45
C VAL A 124 4.16 -11.36 6.14
N LYS A 125 5.10 -12.20 6.56
CA LYS A 125 6.53 -12.06 6.24
C LYS A 125 7.20 -13.45 6.28
N PHE A 126 8.42 -13.52 5.78
CA PHE A 126 9.26 -14.71 5.90
C PHE A 126 10.69 -14.31 6.21
N TYR A 127 11.47 -15.25 6.71
CA TYR A 127 12.93 -15.14 6.78
C TYR A 127 13.57 -16.47 6.41
N LEU A 128 14.86 -16.43 6.10
CA LEU A 128 15.66 -17.62 5.87
C LEU A 128 16.43 -17.94 7.16
N ASN A 129 16.31 -19.17 7.64
CA ASN A 129 17.09 -19.59 8.81
C ASN A 129 18.57 -19.81 8.45
N ARG A 130 19.40 -20.19 9.42
CA ARG A 130 20.84 -20.47 9.18
C ARG A 130 21.12 -21.54 8.12
N TYR A 131 20.13 -22.41 7.89
CA TYR A 131 20.16 -23.48 6.89
C TYR A 131 19.47 -23.09 5.58
N ARG A 132 19.11 -21.81 5.41
CA ARG A 132 18.41 -21.24 4.26
C ARG A 132 17.02 -21.82 4.01
N ALA A 133 16.42 -22.50 4.99
CA ALA A 133 15.02 -22.89 4.92
C ALA A 133 14.12 -21.68 5.17
N VAL A 134 13.02 -21.61 4.42
CA VAL A 134 12.03 -20.53 4.52
C VAL A 134 11.18 -20.72 5.76
N VAL A 135 11.24 -19.76 6.67
CA VAL A 135 10.35 -19.69 7.83
C VAL A 135 9.29 -18.63 7.56
N TRP A 136 8.05 -19.08 7.46
CA TRP A 136 6.88 -18.24 7.29
C TRP A 136 6.36 -17.73 8.63
N LEU A 137 5.99 -16.45 8.67
CA LEU A 137 5.42 -15.81 9.84
C LEU A 137 4.02 -15.29 9.52
N TYR A 138 3.11 -15.46 10.47
CA TYR A 138 1.68 -15.14 10.36
C TYR A 138 1.30 -14.10 11.39
N LEU A 139 0.32 -13.25 11.12
CA LEU A 139 -0.11 -12.25 12.07
C LEU A 139 -0.92 -12.91 13.19
N ALA A 140 -0.51 -12.75 14.45
CA ALA A 140 -1.18 -13.38 15.59
C ALA A 140 -2.65 -12.95 15.70
N GLU A 141 -2.93 -11.67 15.44
CA GLU A 141 -4.28 -11.11 15.41
C GLU A 141 -5.16 -11.81 14.37
N GLU A 142 -4.71 -11.94 13.12
CA GLU A 142 -5.46 -12.65 12.06
C GLU A 142 -5.71 -14.12 12.41
N LEU A 143 -4.79 -14.78 13.11
CA LEU A 143 -5.02 -16.16 13.56
C LEU A 143 -6.11 -16.23 14.64
N ARG A 144 -6.13 -15.29 15.58
CA ARG A 144 -7.19 -15.23 16.61
C ARG A 144 -8.55 -14.91 16.00
N GLU A 145 -8.61 -13.96 15.07
CA GLU A 145 -9.82 -13.65 14.31
C GLU A 145 -10.29 -14.86 13.49
N PHE A 146 -9.35 -15.58 12.87
CA PHE A 146 -9.64 -16.79 12.12
C PHE A 146 -10.22 -17.89 13.01
N ALA A 147 -9.68 -18.06 14.22
CA ALA A 147 -10.20 -19.00 15.23
C ALA A 147 -11.59 -18.60 15.76
N ALA A 148 -11.83 -17.31 15.97
CA ALA A 148 -13.09 -16.79 16.50
C ALA A 148 -14.25 -16.89 15.51
N CYS A 149 -13.98 -17.06 14.21
CA CYS A 149 -15.01 -17.20 13.19
C CYS A 149 -15.55 -18.64 13.14
N GLU A 150 -16.81 -18.84 13.54
CA GLU A 150 -17.47 -20.15 13.58
C GLU A 150 -17.46 -20.88 12.22
N ALA A 151 -17.49 -20.15 11.10
CA ALA A 151 -17.42 -20.74 9.77
C ALA A 151 -16.11 -21.51 9.50
N ASN A 152 -15.05 -21.22 10.28
CA ASN A 152 -13.76 -21.88 10.17
C ASN A 152 -13.63 -23.10 11.11
N ALA A 153 -14.58 -23.31 12.03
CA ALA A 153 -14.51 -24.41 13.00
C ALA A 153 -14.26 -25.80 12.37
N PRO A 154 -14.85 -26.16 11.21
CA PRO A 154 -14.58 -27.45 10.56
C PRO A 154 -13.13 -27.63 10.08
N LEU A 155 -12.33 -26.57 10.01
CA LEU A 155 -10.93 -26.63 9.59
C LEU A 155 -9.99 -27.01 10.73
N PHE A 156 -10.42 -26.82 11.98
CA PHE A 156 -9.63 -27.13 13.16
C PHE A 156 -9.77 -28.58 13.61
N THR A 157 -10.88 -29.25 13.27
CA THR A 157 -11.19 -30.61 13.70
C THR A 157 -11.45 -31.55 12.53
N GLY A 158 -11.51 -32.85 12.79
CA GLY A 158 -11.89 -33.84 11.78
C GLY A 158 -11.02 -33.93 10.52
N ARG A 159 -11.65 -34.39 9.44
CA ARG A 159 -11.02 -34.62 8.13
C ARG A 159 -10.97 -33.30 7.34
N ALA A 160 -9.82 -33.00 6.75
CA ALA A 160 -9.69 -31.85 5.86
C ALA A 160 -10.62 -32.00 4.63
N PRO A 161 -11.23 -30.90 4.14
CA PRO A 161 -12.08 -30.92 2.95
C PRO A 161 -11.40 -31.55 1.74
N ASP A 162 -12.16 -32.22 0.89
CA ASP A 162 -11.62 -33.01 -0.24
C ASP A 162 -10.80 -32.17 -1.22
N THR A 163 -11.25 -30.96 -1.50
CA THR A 163 -10.52 -29.98 -2.32
C THR A 163 -9.14 -29.68 -1.74
N MET A 164 -9.07 -29.46 -0.41
CA MET A 164 -7.84 -29.22 0.31
C MET A 164 -6.90 -30.44 0.25
N ARG A 165 -7.45 -31.65 0.39
CA ARG A 165 -6.66 -32.89 0.32
C ARG A 165 -6.10 -33.12 -1.08
N ALA A 166 -6.90 -32.93 -2.12
CA ALA A 166 -6.48 -33.07 -3.51
C ALA A 166 -5.35 -32.07 -3.85
N GLN A 167 -5.50 -30.82 -3.41
CA GLN A 167 -4.49 -29.78 -3.59
C GLN A 167 -3.17 -30.09 -2.85
N LEU A 168 -3.24 -30.62 -1.63
CA LEU A 168 -2.03 -31.02 -0.90
C LEU A 168 -1.36 -32.24 -1.54
N ALA A 169 -2.14 -33.18 -2.08
CA ALA A 169 -1.64 -34.37 -2.78
C ALA A 169 -0.93 -34.02 -4.09
N SER A 170 -1.35 -32.96 -4.79
CA SER A 170 -0.63 -32.43 -5.96
C SER A 170 0.65 -31.66 -5.61
N GLY A 171 1.02 -31.59 -4.33
CA GLY A 171 2.21 -30.89 -3.87
C GLY A 171 2.07 -29.36 -3.79
N ALA A 172 0.88 -28.80 -4.05
CA ALA A 172 0.71 -27.36 -4.11
C ALA A 172 1.06 -26.66 -2.77
N ASP A 173 1.61 -25.45 -2.88
CA ASP A 173 1.91 -24.58 -1.75
C ASP A 173 1.63 -23.12 -2.12
N LEU A 174 0.50 -22.61 -1.65
CA LEU A 174 0.04 -21.26 -1.95
C LEU A 174 0.64 -20.18 -1.05
N ARG A 175 1.52 -20.53 -0.10
CA ARG A 175 2.08 -19.56 0.84
C ARG A 175 2.82 -18.43 0.13
N ALA A 176 3.66 -18.77 -0.86
CA ALA A 176 4.40 -17.78 -1.63
C ALA A 176 3.47 -16.90 -2.49
N ARG A 177 2.53 -17.51 -3.23
CA ARG A 177 1.53 -16.80 -4.05
C ARG A 177 0.68 -15.84 -3.21
N ASN A 178 0.15 -16.28 -2.08
CA ASN A 178 -0.68 -15.45 -1.22
C ASN A 178 0.14 -14.35 -0.52
N TRP A 179 1.38 -14.66 -0.13
CA TRP A 179 2.32 -13.66 0.37
C TRP A 179 2.58 -12.56 -0.66
N ARG A 180 2.88 -12.92 -1.92
CA ARG A 180 3.10 -11.95 -3.01
C ARG A 180 1.86 -11.08 -3.24
N ARG A 181 0.67 -11.68 -3.30
CA ARG A 181 -0.59 -10.95 -3.42
C ARG A 181 -0.77 -9.92 -2.30
N ARG A 182 -0.53 -10.33 -1.06
CA ARG A 182 -0.58 -9.46 0.11
C ARG A 182 0.47 -8.33 0.02
N GLN A 183 1.72 -8.68 -0.32
CA GLN A 183 2.83 -7.74 -0.46
C GLN A 183 2.56 -6.68 -1.53
N MET A 184 2.09 -7.10 -2.69
CA MET A 184 1.69 -6.21 -3.77
C MET A 184 0.58 -5.25 -3.33
N GLY A 185 -0.45 -5.75 -2.62
CA GLY A 185 -1.51 -4.90 -2.09
C GLY A 185 -1.00 -3.83 -1.12
N PHE A 186 -0.01 -4.17 -0.27
CA PHE A 186 0.64 -3.21 0.61
C PHE A 186 1.43 -2.14 -0.15
N LEU A 187 2.19 -2.55 -1.17
CA LEU A 187 3.00 -1.66 -1.97
C LEU A 187 2.12 -0.72 -2.82
N LEU A 188 1.05 -1.24 -3.44
CA LEU A 188 0.12 -0.43 -4.24
C LEU A 188 -0.63 0.63 -3.44
N ARG A 189 -0.91 0.40 -2.14
CA ARG A 189 -1.47 1.43 -1.25
C ARG A 189 -0.48 2.53 -0.90
N GLN A 190 0.82 2.25 -1.04
CA GLN A 190 1.88 3.22 -0.80
C GLN A 190 2.33 3.96 -2.06
N SER A 191 1.98 3.46 -3.24
CA SER A 191 2.27 4.10 -4.51
C SER A 191 1.30 5.24 -4.81
N GLU A 192 1.83 6.43 -5.03
CA GLU A 192 1.05 7.64 -5.32
C GLU A 192 1.04 7.93 -6.84
N ASP A 193 2.14 7.60 -7.53
CA ASP A 193 2.27 7.83 -8.97
C ASP A 193 1.92 6.57 -9.81
N PRO A 194 1.28 6.72 -10.99
CA PRO A 194 0.99 5.59 -11.88
C PRO A 194 2.22 4.74 -12.26
N TRP A 195 3.39 5.34 -12.47
CA TRP A 195 4.61 4.59 -12.76
C TRP A 195 5.12 3.79 -11.57
N GLU A 196 4.93 4.27 -10.33
CA GLU A 196 5.24 3.50 -9.14
C GLU A 196 4.34 2.26 -9.03
N ARG A 197 3.04 2.42 -9.32
CA ARG A 197 2.08 1.30 -9.31
C ARG A 197 2.48 0.22 -10.33
N VAL A 198 2.86 0.65 -11.53
CA VAL A 198 3.37 -0.23 -12.59
C VAL A 198 4.67 -0.92 -12.16
N ALA A 199 5.60 -0.18 -11.53
CA ALA A 199 6.86 -0.72 -11.04
C ALA A 199 6.65 -1.77 -9.93
N VAL A 200 5.66 -1.57 -9.06
CA VAL A 200 5.24 -2.57 -8.07
C VAL A 200 4.77 -3.85 -8.77
N THR A 201 3.85 -3.77 -9.73
CA THR A 201 3.38 -4.96 -10.46
C THR A 201 4.53 -5.65 -11.21
N ALA A 202 5.39 -4.89 -11.87
CA ALA A 202 6.57 -5.40 -12.58
C ALA A 202 7.62 -6.05 -11.66
N SER A 203 7.58 -5.77 -10.35
CA SER A 203 8.55 -6.34 -9.41
C SER A 203 8.29 -7.82 -9.10
N PHE A 204 7.07 -8.31 -9.31
CA PHE A 204 6.69 -9.71 -9.11
C PHE A 204 6.79 -10.57 -10.39
N LEU A 205 7.10 -9.96 -11.54
CA LEU A 205 7.29 -10.70 -12.78
C LEU A 205 8.75 -11.04 -13.00
N ASP A 206 8.97 -12.20 -13.64
CA ASP A 206 10.27 -12.62 -14.13
C ASP A 206 10.87 -11.54 -15.08
N PRO A 207 12.17 -11.20 -14.94
CA PRO A 207 12.80 -10.19 -15.78
C PRO A 207 12.69 -10.43 -17.30
N MET A 208 12.74 -11.69 -17.76
CA MET A 208 12.59 -12.00 -19.19
C MET A 208 11.16 -11.74 -19.64
N SER A 209 10.17 -12.15 -18.85
CA SER A 209 8.75 -11.87 -19.11
C SER A 209 8.47 -10.36 -19.15
N LEU A 210 9.09 -9.59 -18.25
CA LEU A 210 8.99 -8.14 -18.23
C LEU A 210 9.59 -7.49 -19.48
N ALA A 211 10.77 -7.94 -19.91
CA ALA A 211 11.45 -7.43 -21.10
C ALA A 211 10.67 -7.68 -22.40
N GLN A 212 9.90 -8.78 -22.47
CA GLN A 212 9.02 -9.06 -23.61
C GLN A 212 7.81 -8.12 -23.65
N LEU A 213 7.26 -7.75 -22.48
CA LEU A 213 6.09 -6.89 -22.39
C LEU A 213 6.43 -5.40 -22.55
N VAL A 214 7.55 -4.96 -21.98
CA VAL A 214 8.01 -3.57 -22.00
C VAL A 214 9.16 -3.45 -22.98
N ARG A 215 8.85 -3.17 -24.25
CA ARG A 215 9.86 -3.10 -25.32
C ARG A 215 10.72 -1.83 -25.28
N ASP A 216 10.21 -0.73 -24.74
CA ASP A 216 10.95 0.52 -24.64
C ASP A 216 12.02 0.42 -23.53
N PRO A 217 13.33 0.52 -23.86
CA PRO A 217 14.40 0.44 -22.87
C PRO A 217 14.35 1.54 -21.81
N TYR A 218 13.85 2.74 -22.14
CA TYR A 218 13.73 3.84 -21.17
C TYR A 218 12.63 3.59 -20.16
N GLU A 219 11.50 3.01 -20.58
CA GLU A 219 10.45 2.59 -19.66
C GLU A 219 10.96 1.50 -18.73
N ARG A 220 11.67 0.49 -19.26
CA ARG A 220 12.28 -0.55 -18.42
C ARG A 220 13.26 0.01 -17.40
N ALA A 221 14.15 0.91 -17.82
CA ALA A 221 15.12 1.55 -16.93
C ALA A 221 14.41 2.38 -15.85
N TYR A 222 13.33 3.07 -16.21
CA TYR A 222 12.54 3.85 -15.26
C TYR A 222 11.81 2.95 -14.26
N LEU A 223 11.18 1.87 -14.71
CA LEU A 223 10.57 0.87 -13.84
C LEU A 223 11.59 0.24 -12.89
N HIS A 224 12.79 -0.08 -13.37
CA HIS A 224 13.86 -0.61 -12.53
C HIS A 224 14.25 0.37 -11.41
N ARG A 225 14.30 1.68 -11.71
CA ARG A 225 14.58 2.72 -10.70
C ARG A 225 13.47 2.85 -9.65
N LEU A 226 12.22 2.65 -10.05
CA LEU A 226 11.05 2.76 -9.17
C LEU A 226 10.72 1.45 -8.43
N ARG A 227 11.48 0.37 -8.67
CA ARG A 227 11.21 -0.92 -8.04
C ARG A 227 11.24 -0.80 -6.51
N PRO A 228 10.35 -1.51 -5.80
CA PRO A 228 10.41 -1.64 -4.35
C PRO A 228 11.78 -2.11 -3.88
N GLN A 229 12.17 -1.68 -2.68
CA GLN A 229 13.46 -2.06 -2.12
C GLN A 229 13.57 -3.59 -1.97
N PRO A 230 14.71 -4.21 -2.36
CA PRO A 230 14.90 -5.64 -2.24
C PRO A 230 14.75 -6.12 -0.78
N LEU A 231 14.19 -7.32 -0.60
CA LEU A 231 14.02 -7.94 0.71
C LEU A 231 15.33 -8.43 1.34
N THR A 232 16.36 -8.63 0.51
CA THR A 232 17.69 -9.06 0.94
C THR A 232 18.75 -8.11 0.40
N GLN A 233 19.81 -7.91 1.18
CA GLN A 233 21.01 -7.18 0.77
C GLN A 233 22.17 -8.14 0.44
N ALA A 234 21.88 -9.43 0.31
CA ALA A 234 22.88 -10.43 -0.07
C ALA A 234 23.41 -10.18 -1.50
N ALA A 235 24.59 -10.73 -1.80
CA ALA A 235 25.19 -10.62 -3.12
C ALA A 235 24.25 -11.20 -4.21
N PRO A 236 24.21 -10.64 -5.44
CA PRO A 236 23.28 -11.05 -6.49
C PRO A 236 23.23 -12.55 -6.77
N GLU A 237 24.39 -13.21 -6.81
CA GLU A 237 24.52 -14.65 -7.10
C GLU A 237 24.56 -15.54 -5.84
N SER A 238 24.14 -15.00 -4.69
CA SER A 238 24.14 -15.80 -3.48
C SER A 238 22.97 -16.78 -3.47
N PRO A 239 23.12 -17.98 -2.88
CA PRO A 239 22.00 -18.92 -2.71
C PRO A 239 20.79 -18.30 -1.98
N THR A 240 21.05 -17.35 -1.08
CA THR A 240 20.02 -16.57 -0.38
C THR A 240 19.19 -15.74 -1.35
N THR A 241 19.83 -15.08 -2.32
CA THR A 241 19.16 -14.26 -3.33
C THR A 241 18.26 -15.11 -4.22
N HIS A 242 18.74 -16.24 -4.73
CA HIS A 242 17.92 -17.14 -5.54
C HIS A 242 16.69 -17.68 -4.79
N ILE A 243 16.81 -17.98 -3.49
CA ILE A 243 15.65 -18.42 -2.69
C ILE A 243 14.65 -17.28 -2.52
N VAL A 244 15.12 -16.06 -2.24
CA VAL A 244 14.25 -14.88 -2.14
C VAL A 244 13.57 -14.60 -3.47
N GLU A 245 14.31 -14.62 -4.59
CA GLU A 245 13.79 -14.42 -5.94
C GLU A 245 12.69 -15.43 -6.28
N ARG A 246 12.88 -16.71 -5.95
CA ARG A 246 11.85 -17.74 -6.16
C ARG A 246 10.57 -17.47 -5.35
N ILE A 247 10.68 -16.84 -4.18
CA ILE A 247 9.51 -16.47 -3.37
C ILE A 247 8.85 -15.19 -3.91
N THR A 248 9.65 -14.21 -4.34
CA THR A 248 9.15 -12.90 -4.77
C THR A 248 8.65 -12.87 -6.20
N THR A 249 9.14 -13.76 -7.06
CA THR A 249 8.75 -13.85 -8.46
C THR A 249 7.58 -14.82 -8.63
N ALA A 250 6.58 -14.43 -9.41
CA ALA A 250 5.44 -15.27 -9.75
C ALA A 250 5.86 -16.42 -10.67
N ASP A 251 5.39 -17.61 -10.32
CA ASP A 251 5.67 -18.89 -10.99
C ASP A 251 4.38 -19.60 -11.44
N ASP A 252 3.25 -19.27 -10.84
CA ASP A 252 1.92 -19.80 -11.17
C ASP A 252 1.38 -19.15 -12.48
N PRO A 253 0.97 -19.94 -13.49
CA PRO A 253 0.51 -19.40 -14.77
C PRO A 253 -0.66 -18.41 -14.67
N ASP A 254 -1.61 -18.66 -13.78
CA ASP A 254 -2.76 -17.77 -13.58
C ASP A 254 -2.33 -16.46 -12.93
N GLU A 255 -1.41 -16.52 -11.94
CA GLU A 255 -0.80 -15.34 -11.32
C GLU A 255 -0.02 -14.52 -12.36
N ILE A 256 0.79 -15.17 -13.20
CA ILE A 256 1.57 -14.51 -14.26
C ILE A 256 0.63 -13.84 -15.28
N CYS A 257 -0.41 -14.55 -15.73
CA CYS A 257 -1.39 -14.00 -16.67
C CYS A 257 -2.07 -12.76 -16.10
N TRP A 258 -2.53 -12.83 -14.86
CA TRP A 258 -3.14 -11.71 -14.16
C TRP A 258 -2.16 -10.53 -14.00
N LEU A 259 -0.91 -10.78 -13.59
CA LEU A 259 0.12 -9.75 -13.45
C LEU A 259 0.43 -9.06 -14.78
N ARG A 260 0.55 -9.82 -15.88
CA ARG A 260 0.79 -9.28 -17.22
C ARG A 260 -0.35 -8.38 -17.68
N ALA A 261 -1.61 -8.81 -17.48
CA ALA A 261 -2.78 -8.01 -17.82
C ALA A 261 -2.81 -6.69 -17.04
N ASN A 262 -2.58 -6.74 -15.72
CA ASN A 262 -2.51 -5.54 -14.88
C ASN A 262 -1.34 -4.62 -15.28
N LEU A 263 -0.19 -5.20 -15.62
CA LEU A 263 0.97 -4.44 -16.05
C LEU A 263 0.70 -3.70 -17.37
N SER A 264 0.08 -4.37 -18.35
CA SER A 264 -0.30 -3.74 -19.62
C SER A 264 -1.29 -2.58 -19.43
N LEU A 265 -2.32 -2.78 -18.60
CA LEU A 265 -3.29 -1.73 -18.29
C LEU A 265 -2.62 -0.55 -17.58
N GLY A 266 -1.81 -0.82 -16.55
CA GLY A 266 -1.10 0.21 -15.80
C GLY A 266 -0.10 0.99 -16.67
N LEU A 267 0.60 0.34 -17.60
CA LEU A 267 1.49 1.02 -18.55
C LEU A 267 0.73 1.99 -19.45
N ALA A 268 -0.44 1.59 -19.95
CA ALA A 268 -1.27 2.47 -20.75
C ALA A 268 -1.71 3.71 -19.97
N GLU A 269 -2.12 3.53 -18.71
CA GLU A 269 -2.48 4.62 -17.81
C GLU A 269 -1.27 5.53 -17.50
N ALA A 270 -0.14 4.96 -17.12
CA ALA A 270 1.07 5.70 -16.78
C ALA A 270 1.57 6.53 -17.96
N ARG A 271 1.58 5.98 -19.18
CA ARG A 271 1.94 6.70 -20.41
C ARG A 271 1.00 7.87 -20.72
N ARG A 272 -0.30 7.70 -20.47
CA ARG A 272 -1.30 8.77 -20.63
C ARG A 272 -1.08 9.92 -19.64
N HIS A 273 -0.71 9.58 -18.40
CA HIS A 273 -0.38 10.57 -17.38
C HIS A 273 0.92 11.31 -17.71
N ARG A 274 1.98 10.55 -18.04
CA ARG A 274 3.30 11.10 -18.38
C ARG A 274 4.15 10.05 -19.10
N PRO A 275 4.88 10.41 -20.18
CA PRO A 275 5.87 9.51 -20.76
C PRO A 275 7.03 9.25 -19.78
N ALA A 276 7.67 8.08 -19.88
CA ALA A 276 8.86 7.78 -19.08
C ALA A 276 9.97 8.83 -19.31
N PRO A 277 10.75 9.21 -18.27
CA PRO A 277 11.87 10.12 -18.43
C PRO A 277 12.87 9.61 -19.47
N ARG A 278 13.29 10.50 -20.37
CA ARG A 278 14.28 10.21 -21.42
C ARG A 278 15.43 11.20 -21.35
N PRO A 279 16.68 10.77 -21.54
CA PRO A 279 17.82 11.68 -21.69
C PRO A 279 17.55 12.72 -22.78
N GLY A 280 17.86 13.99 -22.53
CA GLY A 280 17.73 15.07 -23.52
C GLY A 280 16.32 15.66 -23.71
N ARG A 281 15.29 15.13 -23.03
CA ARG A 281 13.96 15.74 -22.99
C ARG A 281 13.70 16.28 -21.58
N PRO A 282 13.49 17.60 -21.39
CA PRO A 282 13.18 18.13 -20.08
C PRO A 282 11.89 17.46 -19.55
N PRO A 283 11.81 17.17 -18.23
CA PRO A 283 10.62 16.59 -17.64
C PRO A 283 9.45 17.53 -17.92
N VAL A 284 8.41 17.02 -18.59
CA VAL A 284 7.15 17.77 -18.73
C VAL A 284 6.55 17.80 -17.33
N THR A 285 6.77 18.88 -16.60
CA THR A 285 5.96 19.21 -15.45
C THR A 285 4.54 19.42 -15.98
N ALA A 286 3.65 18.49 -15.66
CA ALA A 286 2.23 18.70 -15.86
C ALA A 286 1.84 19.86 -14.94
N THR A 287 1.89 21.09 -15.44
CA THR A 287 1.15 22.18 -14.83
C THR A 287 -0.32 21.78 -14.87
N PRO A 288 -1.05 21.87 -13.75
CA PRO A 288 -2.50 21.71 -13.79
C PRO A 288 -3.00 22.72 -14.81
N ARG A 289 -3.53 22.25 -15.95
CA ARG A 289 -4.29 23.13 -16.83
C ARG A 289 -5.39 23.72 -15.94
N PRO A 290 -5.54 25.05 -15.83
CA PRO A 290 -6.69 25.59 -15.15
C PRO A 290 -7.91 24.94 -15.80
N HIS A 291 -8.74 24.29 -14.99
CA HIS A 291 -10.03 23.80 -15.44
C HIS A 291 -10.72 24.99 -16.12
N ARG A 292 -10.83 24.94 -17.45
CA ARG A 292 -11.71 25.83 -18.17
C ARG A 292 -13.08 25.52 -17.59
N VAL A 293 -13.61 26.45 -16.80
CA VAL A 293 -14.98 26.39 -16.29
C VAL A 293 -15.85 26.05 -17.51
N PRO A 294 -16.66 24.98 -17.47
CA PRO A 294 -17.62 24.74 -18.53
C PRO A 294 -18.49 25.98 -18.63
N GLU A 295 -18.40 26.67 -19.75
CA GLU A 295 -19.28 27.78 -20.09
C GLU A 295 -20.70 27.21 -20.04
N GLN A 296 -21.46 27.69 -19.06
CA GLN A 296 -22.79 27.22 -18.76
C GLN A 296 -23.66 27.48 -20.01
N PRO A 297 -24.27 26.45 -20.63
CA PRO A 297 -25.14 26.70 -21.76
C PRO A 297 -26.35 27.53 -21.31
N PRO A 298 -26.83 28.47 -22.13
CA PRO A 298 -28.00 29.28 -21.79
C PRO A 298 -29.21 28.37 -21.53
N ALA A 299 -29.96 28.69 -20.47
CA ALA A 299 -31.11 27.93 -20.02
C ALA A 299 -32.16 27.78 -21.14
N PRO A 300 -32.82 26.60 -21.26
CA PRO A 300 -33.89 26.43 -22.21
C PRO A 300 -35.14 27.18 -21.74
N VAL A 301 -35.73 27.91 -22.67
CA VAL A 301 -37.05 28.54 -22.53
C VAL A 301 -38.09 27.44 -22.38
N THR A 302 -38.94 27.54 -21.36
CA THR A 302 -40.06 26.63 -21.10
C THR A 302 -41.04 26.66 -22.28
N GLY A 303 -41.11 25.56 -23.01
CA GLY A 303 -42.14 25.25 -23.99
C GLY A 303 -42.80 23.93 -23.60
N ASP A 304 -44.05 24.03 -23.15
CA ASP A 304 -44.94 22.93 -22.81
C ASP A 304 -45.33 22.15 -24.07
N GLY A 305 -45.36 20.81 -24.02
CA GLY A 305 -45.75 19.99 -25.17
C GLY A 305 -45.40 18.51 -25.05
N ALA A 306 -46.38 17.72 -24.59
CA ALA A 306 -46.35 16.28 -24.46
C ALA A 306 -46.05 15.51 -25.77
N GLY A 307 -45.39 14.35 -25.66
CA GLY A 307 -45.21 13.42 -26.78
C GLY A 307 -44.35 12.21 -26.41
N GLU A 308 -45.03 11.10 -26.13
CA GLU A 308 -44.54 9.79 -25.68
C GLU A 308 -43.86 8.98 -26.81
N THR A 309 -42.77 8.25 -26.51
CA THR A 309 -42.57 6.80 -26.80
C THR A 309 -41.09 6.32 -26.67
N ASP A 310 -40.90 5.35 -25.76
CA ASP A 310 -40.23 4.05 -25.94
C ASP A 310 -38.78 3.96 -26.52
N ARG A 311 -37.78 3.66 -25.66
CA ARG A 311 -37.00 2.38 -25.62
C ARG A 311 -35.59 2.51 -25.02
N LYS A 312 -35.31 1.59 -24.07
CA LYS A 312 -34.04 0.87 -23.79
C LYS A 312 -32.78 1.71 -23.50
N GLU A 313 -32.05 1.55 -22.40
CA GLU A 313 -31.53 0.31 -21.82
C GLU A 313 -30.95 0.60 -20.42
N GLU A 314 -31.38 -0.17 -19.42
CA GLU A 314 -30.74 -0.22 -18.10
C GLU A 314 -29.45 -1.06 -18.17
N PRO A 315 -28.31 -0.60 -17.62
CA PRO A 315 -27.18 -1.49 -17.38
C PRO A 315 -27.48 -2.40 -16.19
N ARG A 316 -28.02 -3.57 -16.53
CA ARG A 316 -28.17 -4.73 -15.67
C ARG A 316 -26.83 -5.16 -15.08
N GLY A 317 -26.80 -5.26 -13.76
CA GLY A 317 -26.27 -6.44 -13.06
C GLY A 317 -24.75 -6.65 -13.00
N LEU A 318 -24.07 -5.97 -12.06
CA LEU A 318 -22.77 -6.44 -11.54
C LEU A 318 -22.57 -6.27 -10.03
N LEU A 319 -23.50 -5.61 -9.33
CA LEU A 319 -23.44 -5.40 -7.86
C LEU A 319 -24.36 -6.32 -7.05
N LYS A 320 -25.06 -7.28 -7.69
CA LYS A 320 -25.99 -8.20 -7.00
C LYS A 320 -25.37 -9.56 -6.62
N TRP A 321 -24.15 -9.87 -7.07
CA TRP A 321 -23.51 -11.16 -6.78
C TRP A 321 -22.87 -11.23 -5.38
N LEU A 322 -22.45 -10.09 -4.81
CA LEU A 322 -21.79 -10.04 -3.50
C LEU A 322 -22.74 -9.88 -2.29
N ARG A 323 -24.07 -9.92 -2.49
CA ARG A 323 -25.06 -9.85 -1.40
C ARG A 323 -25.86 -11.14 -1.16
N ARG A 324 -25.60 -12.25 -1.86
CA ARG A 324 -26.29 -13.55 -1.65
C ARG A 324 -25.40 -14.61 -1.00
N ARG A 325 -24.79 -14.30 0.15
CA ARG A 325 -24.25 -15.35 1.04
C ARG A 325 -24.28 -15.03 2.54
N ARG A 326 -25.23 -14.20 2.97
CA ARG A 326 -25.65 -14.13 4.38
C ARG A 326 -27.17 -14.11 4.45
N GLY A 327 -27.73 -15.11 5.12
CA GLY A 327 -29.10 -15.11 5.65
C GLY A 327 -30.14 -15.78 4.76
N ARG A 328 -30.45 -17.05 5.05
CA ARG A 328 -31.85 -17.42 5.28
C ARG A 328 -31.90 -18.48 6.40
N PRO A 329 -32.62 -18.25 7.51
CA PRO A 329 -32.96 -19.28 8.48
C PRO A 329 -34.06 -20.19 7.89
N GLU A 330 -34.07 -21.43 8.35
CA GLU A 330 -35.15 -22.40 8.13
C GLU A 330 -36.40 -21.97 8.92
N ASP A 331 -37.54 -22.15 8.27
CA ASP A 331 -38.65 -22.97 8.77
C ASP A 331 -38.91 -24.04 7.70
#